data_AF-A0A8H7V221-F1
#
_entry.id   AF-A0A8H7V221-F1
#
_cell.length_a   1.000
_cell.length_b   1.000
_cell.length_c   1.000
_cell.angle_alpha   90.00
_cell.angle_beta   90.00
_cell.angle_gamma   90.00
#
_symmetry.space_group_name_H-M   'P 1'
#
loop_
_entity.id
_entity.type
_entity.pdbx_description
1 polymer ?
#
loop_
_entity_poly.entity_id
_entity_poly.type
_entity_poly.pdbx_seq_one_letter_code
_entity_poly.pdbx_strand_id
1 'polypeptide(L)'
;MKLIYICLSLLFISTSVHATTSQIKDVNNTMTNSTSVIDSLLKYNTTLLDTVKAFEGIFFGDFNADLGTQQFNKSMAVQGNFKSDSFNVNTNSTAIICSSNTTTLSDFGLVVGGSLNAINTTVNGAVFYASGGNITNGCISNATVDFASLQREALNISQFFAQQKPNMVIRDGGFLSDGQFLGSSNQDYYVYTFNKCTVDTCVMPDYLYSSPEQIFYGGNWTGPYNIDYPKDKPIIFNVPVLSNTIFNMSTANPAAGLEDADILYNVYPVQSTGVYDANGHIIWLCNSTQFINGFMLAPSAYVIENNKGGFTDNLIAARYLSVLDLNTMINGSSTYPDVVNANHTTTGNITNINGTSADITVLNPQSAI
;
A
#
# COMPACT_ATOMS: atom_id res chain seq x y z
N MET A 1 40.36 -20.71 -53.56
CA MET A 1 39.11 -20.10 -53.05
C MET A 1 38.01 -21.15 -53.13
N LYS A 2 37.62 -21.74 -52.00
CA LYS A 2 36.50 -22.68 -51.89
C LYS A 2 35.40 -22.01 -51.07
N LEU A 3 34.20 -21.95 -51.66
CA LEU A 3 32.95 -21.51 -51.07
C LEU A 3 32.60 -22.35 -49.83
N ILE A 4 32.25 -21.68 -48.74
CA ILE A 4 31.49 -22.24 -47.62
C ILE A 4 30.26 -21.35 -47.41
N TYR A 5 29.10 -22.01 -47.39
CA TYR A 5 27.77 -21.51 -47.07
C TYR A 5 27.71 -20.88 -45.68
N ILE A 6 26.77 -19.95 -45.45
CA ILE A 6 25.77 -20.06 -44.39
C ILE A 6 24.61 -19.09 -44.68
N CYS A 7 23.41 -19.66 -44.71
CA CYS A 7 22.12 -18.98 -44.75
C CYS A 7 21.93 -18.08 -43.53
N LEU A 8 21.48 -16.84 -43.75
CA LEU A 8 20.87 -16.02 -42.72
C LEU A 8 19.44 -15.69 -43.15
N SER A 9 18.51 -16.59 -42.81
CA SER A 9 17.07 -16.35 -42.89
C SER A 9 16.66 -15.43 -41.74
N LEU A 10 16.21 -14.23 -42.08
CA LEU A 10 15.51 -13.32 -41.18
C LEU A 10 14.20 -13.98 -40.73
N LEU A 11 14.07 -14.24 -39.43
CA LEU A 11 12.82 -14.51 -38.77
C LEU A 11 12.54 -13.33 -37.81
N PHE A 12 11.74 -12.38 -38.28
CA PHE A 12 11.14 -11.37 -37.41
C PHE A 12 10.05 -12.07 -36.59
N ILE A 13 10.36 -12.44 -35.34
CA ILE A 13 9.33 -12.77 -34.36
C ILE A 13 8.95 -11.45 -33.68
N SER A 14 7.83 -10.87 -34.11
CA SER A 14 7.12 -9.87 -33.31
C SER A 14 6.44 -10.58 -32.14
N THR A 15 7.02 -10.52 -30.94
CA THR A 15 6.30 -10.90 -29.72
C THR A 15 5.43 -9.73 -29.29
N SER A 16 4.22 -9.66 -29.83
CA SER A 16 3.13 -8.93 -29.17
C SER A 16 2.80 -9.66 -27.86
N VAL A 17 3.22 -9.10 -26.74
CA VAL A 17 2.78 -9.54 -25.41
C VAL A 17 1.29 -9.21 -25.32
N HIS A 18 0.45 -10.20 -25.57
CA HIS A 18 -0.95 -10.14 -25.19
C HIS A 18 -0.99 -10.25 -23.67
N ALA A 19 -1.44 -9.19 -23.01
CA ALA A 19 -1.90 -9.26 -21.64
C ALA A 19 -3.08 -10.24 -21.57
N THR A 20 -2.82 -11.47 -21.17
CA THR A 20 -3.87 -12.41 -20.80
C THR A 20 -4.48 -11.96 -19.48
N THR A 21 -5.73 -11.53 -19.56
CA THR A 21 -6.66 -11.43 -18.44
C THR A 21 -6.68 -12.76 -17.67
N SER A 22 -6.25 -12.73 -16.41
CA SER A 22 -6.45 -13.83 -15.47
C SER A 22 -7.95 -14.03 -15.24
N GLN A 23 -8.54 -14.99 -15.94
CA GLN A 23 -9.84 -15.53 -15.60
C GLN A 23 -9.69 -16.47 -14.42
N ILE A 24 -10.47 -16.21 -13.37
CA ILE A 24 -10.73 -17.11 -12.25
C ILE A 24 -11.13 -18.47 -12.80
N LYS A 25 -10.35 -19.50 -12.48
CA LYS A 25 -10.65 -20.90 -12.80
C LYS A 25 -10.63 -21.71 -11.50
N ASP A 26 -11.71 -21.63 -10.75
CA ASP A 26 -12.07 -22.65 -9.79
C ASP A 26 -12.62 -23.87 -10.55
N VAL A 27 -11.83 -24.95 -10.66
CA VAL A 27 -12.30 -26.36 -10.57
C VAL A 27 -11.07 -27.26 -10.32
N ASN A 28 -11.01 -27.85 -9.13
CA ASN A 28 -10.34 -29.10 -8.74
C ASN A 28 -8.92 -29.37 -9.29
N ASN A 29 -7.88 -28.99 -8.53
CA ASN A 29 -6.68 -29.82 -8.41
C ASN A 29 -5.92 -29.58 -7.10
N THR A 30 -5.41 -30.66 -6.55
CA THR A 30 -4.74 -30.79 -5.23
C THR A 30 -3.26 -30.37 -5.29
N MET A 31 -2.75 -29.78 -4.19
CA MET A 31 -1.40 -29.25 -3.89
C MET A 31 -1.14 -27.83 -4.43
N THR A 32 -0.79 -26.81 -3.62
CA THR A 32 0.20 -26.78 -2.52
C THR A 32 -0.19 -25.87 -1.34
N ASN A 33 0.29 -26.19 -0.14
CA ASN A 33 0.09 -25.48 1.14
C ASN A 33 0.75 -24.07 1.19
N SER A 34 0.36 -23.12 0.34
CA SER A 34 0.63 -21.70 0.62
C SER A 34 -0.57 -21.11 1.35
N THR A 35 -0.43 -20.84 2.64
CA THR A 35 -1.38 -19.98 3.36
C THR A 35 -1.30 -18.63 2.67
N SER A 36 -2.41 -18.10 2.13
CA SER A 36 -2.35 -16.77 1.54
C SER A 36 -1.94 -15.74 2.62
N VAL A 37 -1.39 -14.58 2.27
CA VAL A 37 -1.13 -13.47 3.20
C VAL A 37 -2.38 -13.20 4.02
N ILE A 38 -3.54 -13.16 3.35
CA ILE A 38 -4.86 -12.98 3.98
C ILE A 38 -5.15 -14.13 4.95
N ASP A 39 -4.83 -15.37 4.57
CA ASP A 39 -5.01 -16.52 5.45
C ASP A 39 -4.00 -16.55 6.62
N SER A 40 -2.86 -15.89 6.48
CA SER A 40 -1.89 -15.71 7.55
C SER A 40 -2.31 -14.63 8.55
N LEU A 41 -3.08 -13.64 8.10
CA LEU A 41 -3.81 -12.72 8.99
C LEU A 41 -4.87 -13.47 9.83
N LEU A 42 -5.39 -14.61 9.37
CA LEU A 42 -6.42 -15.42 10.07
C LEU A 42 -5.99 -15.96 11.41
N LYS A 43 -4.69 -16.20 11.64
CA LYS A 43 -4.21 -16.74 12.92
C LYS A 43 -4.56 -15.83 14.10
N TYR A 44 -4.97 -14.58 13.82
CA TYR A 44 -5.17 -13.55 14.83
C TYR A 44 -6.65 -13.16 15.06
N ASN A 45 -7.53 -13.13 14.04
CA ASN A 45 -8.95 -12.77 14.25
C ASN A 45 -9.88 -13.12 13.07
N THR A 46 -10.99 -13.83 13.31
CA THR A 46 -11.98 -14.20 12.28
C THR A 46 -12.91 -13.05 11.85
N THR A 47 -13.13 -12.04 12.69
CA THR A 47 -14.04 -10.92 12.37
C THR A 47 -13.36 -9.90 11.44
N LEU A 48 -12.04 -9.73 11.59
CA LEU A 48 -11.19 -8.97 10.66
C LEU A 48 -11.24 -9.58 9.26
N LEU A 49 -11.23 -10.92 9.17
CA LEU A 49 -11.20 -11.64 7.90
C LEU A 49 -12.36 -11.27 6.99
N ASP A 50 -13.59 -11.31 7.51
CA ASP A 50 -14.78 -11.07 6.70
C ASP A 50 -14.77 -9.67 6.10
N THR A 51 -14.26 -8.70 6.86
CA THR A 51 -14.12 -7.31 6.39
C THR A 51 -12.99 -7.18 5.37
N VAL A 52 -11.82 -7.78 5.61
CA VAL A 52 -10.67 -7.74 4.69
C VAL A 52 -10.94 -8.50 3.39
N LYS A 53 -11.78 -9.56 3.44
CA LYS A 53 -12.24 -10.29 2.25
C LYS A 53 -13.32 -9.54 1.48
N ALA A 54 -14.14 -8.75 2.18
CA ALA A 54 -15.21 -7.96 1.56
C ALA A 54 -14.68 -6.69 0.89
N PHE A 55 -13.71 -6.03 1.52
CA PHE A 55 -13.23 -4.72 1.10
C PHE A 55 -11.77 -4.77 0.70
N GLU A 56 -11.48 -4.37 -0.54
CA GLU A 56 -10.11 -4.19 -0.98
C GLU A 56 -9.51 -2.90 -0.40
N GLY A 57 -10.31 -1.85 -0.15
CA GLY A 57 -9.87 -0.65 0.56
C GLY A 57 -10.46 -0.53 1.96
N ILE A 58 -9.61 -0.37 2.97
CA ILE A 58 -10.04 -0.08 4.35
C ILE A 58 -9.32 1.17 4.84
N PHE A 59 -10.09 2.20 5.18
CA PHE A 59 -9.58 3.50 5.57
C PHE A 59 -10.15 3.91 6.94
N PHE A 60 -9.29 4.12 7.94
CA PHE A 60 -9.70 4.48 9.30
C PHE A 60 -10.00 5.97 9.50
N GLY A 61 -9.92 6.75 8.42
CA GLY A 61 -10.17 8.17 8.39
C GLY A 61 -10.82 8.54 7.05
N ASP A 62 -10.52 9.73 6.54
CA ASP A 62 -11.13 10.21 5.30
C ASP A 62 -10.53 9.53 4.06
N PHE A 63 -11.40 9.35 3.06
CA PHE A 63 -11.05 9.02 1.68
C PHE A 63 -11.39 10.21 0.78
N ASN A 64 -10.41 10.71 0.04
CA ASN A 64 -10.59 11.80 -0.92
C ASN A 64 -10.03 11.41 -2.29
N ALA A 65 -10.80 11.61 -3.35
CA ALA A 65 -10.32 11.47 -4.72
C ALA A 65 -10.68 12.72 -5.54
N ASP A 66 -9.67 13.31 -6.18
CA ASP A 66 -9.87 14.41 -7.13
C ASP A 66 -10.54 13.92 -8.42
N LEU A 67 -11.12 14.87 -9.17
CA LEU A 67 -11.67 14.56 -10.48
C LEU A 67 -10.57 13.99 -11.39
N GLY A 68 -10.83 12.82 -11.97
CA GLY A 68 -9.91 12.14 -12.88
C GLY A 68 -8.88 11.22 -12.20
N THR A 69 -8.98 10.99 -10.89
CA THR A 69 -8.03 10.16 -10.13
C THR A 69 -8.68 8.86 -9.61
N GLN A 70 -9.13 8.00 -10.54
CA GLN A 70 -9.87 6.77 -10.23
C GLN A 70 -9.00 5.50 -10.17
N GLN A 71 -7.76 5.61 -9.70
CA GLN A 71 -6.83 4.47 -9.73
C GLN A 71 -7.21 3.39 -8.71
N PHE A 72 -7.78 3.78 -7.56
CA PHE A 72 -8.28 2.86 -6.54
C PHE A 72 -9.82 2.71 -6.59
N ASN A 73 -10.37 2.12 -7.66
CA ASN A 73 -11.81 2.03 -7.93
C ASN A 73 -12.47 0.72 -7.42
N LYS A 74 -12.10 0.32 -6.21
CA LYS A 74 -12.38 -1.01 -5.62
C LYS A 74 -13.52 -1.00 -4.60
N SER A 75 -13.86 -2.14 -3.99
CA SER A 75 -14.77 -2.14 -2.83
C SER A 75 -14.09 -1.50 -1.61
N MET A 76 -14.82 -0.65 -0.87
CA MET A 76 -14.21 0.18 0.19
C MET A 76 -15.03 0.27 1.48
N ALA A 77 -14.33 0.27 2.61
CA ALA A 77 -14.84 0.65 3.92
C ALA A 77 -14.06 1.87 4.44
N VAL A 78 -14.76 2.98 4.69
CA VAL A 78 -14.20 4.28 5.10
C VAL A 78 -14.83 4.69 6.41
N GLN A 79 -14.04 4.82 7.48
CA GLN A 79 -14.55 5.23 8.79
C GLN A 79 -14.94 6.71 8.80
N GLY A 80 -14.13 7.56 8.17
CA GLY A 80 -14.32 9.01 8.10
C GLY A 80 -15.26 9.42 6.97
N ASN A 81 -14.98 10.57 6.38
CA ASN A 81 -15.75 11.08 5.25
C ASN A 81 -15.26 10.49 3.93
N PHE A 82 -16.19 10.26 3.01
CA PHE A 82 -15.88 9.90 1.64
C PHE A 82 -16.19 11.09 0.73
N LYS A 83 -15.16 11.59 0.04
CA LYS A 83 -15.29 12.69 -0.92
C LYS A 83 -14.78 12.29 -2.29
N SER A 84 -15.60 12.53 -3.31
CA SER A 84 -15.24 12.22 -4.69
C SER A 84 -16.02 13.06 -5.70
N ASP A 85 -15.43 13.22 -6.88
CA ASP A 85 -16.11 13.75 -8.06
C ASP A 85 -16.01 12.75 -9.22
N SER A 86 -17.16 12.33 -9.73
CA SER A 86 -17.32 11.45 -10.89
C SER A 86 -16.55 10.13 -10.77
N PHE A 87 -16.63 9.49 -9.60
CA PHE A 87 -15.87 8.30 -9.24
C PHE A 87 -16.69 7.02 -9.33
N ASN A 88 -16.10 5.92 -9.80
CA ASN A 88 -16.75 4.61 -9.81
C ASN A 88 -16.14 3.71 -8.74
N VAL A 89 -16.97 3.19 -7.86
CA VAL A 89 -16.58 2.30 -6.77
C VAL A 89 -16.94 0.86 -7.14
N ASN A 90 -16.02 -0.06 -6.87
CA ASN A 90 -16.18 -1.49 -7.12
C ASN A 90 -16.43 -1.83 -8.60
N THR A 91 -15.62 -1.26 -9.51
CA THR A 91 -15.82 -1.43 -10.97
C THR A 91 -15.61 -2.86 -11.45
N ASN A 92 -14.89 -3.68 -10.69
CA ASN A 92 -14.56 -5.06 -11.08
C ASN A 92 -15.68 -6.06 -10.76
N SER A 93 -16.74 -5.64 -10.06
CA SER A 93 -17.88 -6.51 -9.75
C SER A 93 -18.68 -6.85 -11.00
N THR A 94 -18.74 -8.14 -11.33
CA THR A 94 -19.47 -8.66 -12.50
C THR A 94 -20.93 -9.02 -12.19
N ALA A 95 -21.30 -9.09 -10.90
CA ALA A 95 -22.64 -9.40 -10.44
C ALA A 95 -23.04 -8.44 -9.31
N ILE A 96 -23.90 -7.48 -9.64
CA ILE A 96 -24.48 -6.56 -8.66
C ILE A 96 -25.60 -7.30 -7.92
N ILE A 97 -25.27 -7.99 -6.83
CA ILE A 97 -26.26 -8.51 -5.89
C ILE A 97 -26.63 -7.37 -4.95
N CYS A 98 -27.64 -6.60 -5.35
CA CYS A 98 -28.13 -5.49 -4.55
C CYS A 98 -29.53 -5.75 -4.02
N SER A 99 -29.65 -5.92 -2.70
CA SER A 99 -30.93 -5.96 -2.02
C SER A 99 -30.91 -5.00 -0.84
N SER A 100 -32.06 -4.41 -0.51
CA SER A 100 -32.20 -3.55 0.68
C SER A 100 -31.97 -4.28 2.00
N ASN A 101 -31.86 -5.62 1.97
CA ASN A 101 -31.69 -6.50 3.12
C ASN A 101 -30.31 -7.19 3.11
N THR A 102 -29.37 -6.72 2.30
CA THR A 102 -28.03 -7.32 2.20
C THR A 102 -27.30 -7.17 3.53
N THR A 103 -27.08 -8.27 4.24
CA THR A 103 -26.35 -8.31 5.52
C THR A 103 -24.92 -8.82 5.39
N THR A 104 -24.57 -9.41 4.25
CA THR A 104 -23.24 -9.96 3.99
C THR A 104 -22.30 -8.86 3.49
N LEU A 105 -21.15 -8.67 4.13
CA LEU A 105 -20.20 -7.62 3.75
C LEU A 105 -19.64 -7.81 2.33
N SER A 106 -19.51 -9.05 1.83
CA SER A 106 -18.99 -9.34 0.48
C SER A 106 -19.80 -8.73 -0.66
N ASP A 107 -21.06 -8.36 -0.40
CA ASP A 107 -21.96 -7.78 -1.39
C ASP A 107 -21.86 -6.24 -1.41
N PHE A 108 -21.12 -5.64 -0.48
CA PHE A 108 -20.96 -4.20 -0.39
C PHE A 108 -19.91 -3.69 -1.38
N GLY A 109 -20.27 -2.61 -2.08
CA GLY A 109 -19.31 -1.79 -2.81
C GLY A 109 -18.69 -0.71 -1.93
N LEU A 110 -19.47 -0.13 -1.00
CA LEU A 110 -19.02 1.00 -0.19
C LEU A 110 -19.67 1.03 1.20
N VAL A 111 -18.88 1.20 2.24
CA VAL A 111 -19.35 1.52 3.60
C VAL A 111 -18.67 2.81 4.06
N VAL A 112 -19.44 3.79 4.52
CA VAL A 112 -18.93 5.08 5.03
C VAL A 112 -19.46 5.34 6.45
N GLY A 113 -18.57 5.39 7.44
CA GLY A 113 -18.91 5.71 8.83
C GLY A 113 -19.23 7.19 9.05
N GLY A 114 -18.67 8.08 8.24
CA GLY A 114 -18.90 9.52 8.28
C GLY A 114 -19.88 10.02 7.20
N SER A 115 -19.61 11.22 6.68
CA SER A 115 -20.43 11.83 5.63
C SER A 115 -19.99 11.43 4.23
N LEU A 116 -20.97 11.22 3.35
CA LEU A 116 -20.78 11.02 1.93
C LEU A 116 -20.90 12.37 1.21
N ASN A 117 -19.79 12.85 0.64
CA ASN A 117 -19.74 14.05 -0.20
C ASN A 117 -19.30 13.70 -1.62
N ALA A 118 -20.24 13.11 -2.35
CA ALA A 118 -19.99 12.55 -3.67
C ALA A 118 -20.80 13.28 -4.75
N ILE A 119 -20.13 13.64 -5.85
CA ILE A 119 -20.77 14.16 -7.07
C ILE A 119 -20.62 13.09 -8.14
N ASN A 120 -21.72 12.74 -8.83
CA ASN A 120 -21.73 11.75 -9.93
C ASN A 120 -21.01 10.42 -9.61
N THR A 121 -21.00 9.99 -8.36
CA THR A 121 -20.32 8.76 -7.96
C THR A 121 -21.24 7.56 -8.13
N THR A 122 -20.74 6.55 -8.80
CA THR A 122 -21.44 5.28 -9.03
C THR A 122 -20.86 4.22 -8.13
N VAL A 123 -21.69 3.42 -7.48
CA VAL A 123 -21.24 2.30 -6.66
C VAL A 123 -21.90 1.02 -7.15
N ASN A 124 -21.09 0.00 -7.43
CA ASN A 124 -21.57 -1.33 -7.74
C ASN A 124 -21.66 -2.16 -6.45
N GLY A 125 -22.88 -2.50 -6.02
CA GLY A 125 -23.14 -3.31 -4.82
C GLY A 125 -23.89 -2.54 -3.73
N ALA A 126 -24.02 -3.18 -2.56
CA ALA A 126 -24.66 -2.57 -1.41
C ALA A 126 -23.84 -1.40 -0.86
N VAL A 127 -24.53 -0.39 -0.34
CA VAL A 127 -23.92 0.80 0.22
C VAL A 127 -24.52 1.14 1.58
N PHE A 128 -23.64 1.52 2.51
CA PHE A 128 -24.01 2.18 3.75
C PHE A 128 -23.26 3.51 3.86
N TYR A 129 -23.93 4.56 4.32
CA TYR A 129 -23.29 5.80 4.76
C TYR A 129 -24.09 6.43 5.92
N ALA A 130 -23.40 7.01 6.90
CA ALA A 130 -24.09 7.58 8.06
C ALA A 130 -24.88 8.84 7.73
N SER A 131 -24.41 9.67 6.79
CA SER A 131 -25.12 10.88 6.36
C SER A 131 -24.67 11.41 4.99
N GLY A 132 -25.52 12.21 4.36
CA GLY A 132 -25.19 13.00 3.15
C GLY A 132 -25.16 12.20 1.84
N GLY A 133 -24.88 12.94 0.76
CA GLY A 133 -24.52 12.40 -0.56
C GLY A 133 -25.66 11.78 -1.38
N ASN A 134 -25.39 11.59 -2.67
CA ASN A 134 -26.18 10.76 -3.55
C ASN A 134 -25.20 9.85 -4.31
N ILE A 135 -25.52 8.55 -4.37
CA ILE A 135 -24.83 7.59 -5.22
C ILE A 135 -25.74 7.20 -6.37
N THR A 136 -25.14 6.81 -7.49
CA THR A 136 -25.84 6.17 -8.61
C THR A 136 -25.60 4.66 -8.58
N ASN A 137 -26.60 3.85 -8.93
CA ASN A 137 -26.57 2.38 -9.05
C ASN A 137 -26.33 1.52 -7.80
N GLY A 138 -26.09 2.11 -6.61
CA GLY A 138 -26.02 1.34 -5.36
C GLY A 138 -27.39 1.13 -4.70
N CYS A 139 -27.53 0.08 -3.90
CA CYS A 139 -28.68 -0.13 -3.02
C CYS A 139 -28.28 0.17 -1.58
N ILE A 140 -29.13 0.93 -0.90
CA ILE A 140 -28.91 1.25 0.51
C ILE A 140 -29.16 0.01 1.37
N SER A 141 -28.19 -0.31 2.23
CA SER A 141 -28.29 -1.33 3.28
C SER A 141 -27.86 -0.75 4.62
N ASN A 142 -28.26 -1.40 5.71
CA ASN A 142 -28.02 -0.97 7.09
C ASN A 142 -26.86 -1.70 7.78
N ALA A 143 -26.14 -2.58 7.08
CA ALA A 143 -24.99 -3.25 7.68
C ALA A 143 -23.84 -2.24 7.90
N THR A 144 -23.13 -2.39 9.02
CA THR A 144 -22.04 -1.50 9.42
C THR A 144 -20.76 -2.29 9.66
N VAL A 145 -19.64 -1.58 9.66
CA VAL A 145 -18.32 -2.13 9.96
C VAL A 145 -17.89 -1.61 11.35
N ASP A 146 -17.42 -2.50 12.22
CA ASP A 146 -16.78 -2.12 13.49
C ASP A 146 -15.35 -1.62 13.22
N PHE A 147 -15.25 -0.36 12.80
CA PHE A 147 -13.97 0.27 12.48
C PHE A 147 -13.01 0.33 13.67
N ALA A 148 -13.52 0.45 14.91
CA ALA A 148 -12.67 0.54 16.10
C ALA A 148 -11.94 -0.77 16.37
N SER A 149 -12.65 -1.91 16.32
CA SER A 149 -12.01 -3.22 16.41
C SER A 149 -11.09 -3.46 15.21
N LEU A 150 -11.55 -3.12 14.00
CA LEU A 150 -10.77 -3.30 12.76
C LEU A 150 -9.43 -2.56 12.81
N GLN A 151 -9.43 -1.30 13.26
CA GLN A 151 -8.23 -0.47 13.39
C GLN A 151 -7.26 -1.05 14.41
N ARG A 152 -7.76 -1.43 15.59
CA ARG A 152 -6.94 -2.05 16.64
C ARG A 152 -6.25 -3.31 16.12
N GLU A 153 -6.97 -4.18 15.43
CA GLU A 153 -6.37 -5.41 14.90
C GLU A 153 -5.38 -5.14 13.76
N ALA A 154 -5.67 -4.21 12.85
CA ALA A 154 -4.71 -3.83 11.80
C ALA A 154 -3.40 -3.31 12.40
N LEU A 155 -3.47 -2.49 13.47
CA LEU A 155 -2.29 -2.02 14.21
C LEU A 155 -1.55 -3.17 14.89
N ASN A 156 -2.26 -4.10 15.56
CA ASN A 156 -1.65 -5.26 16.20
C ASN A 156 -0.89 -6.14 15.21
N ILE A 157 -1.48 -6.36 14.03
CA ILE A 157 -0.87 -7.15 12.95
C ILE A 157 0.36 -6.42 12.39
N SER A 158 0.26 -5.12 12.13
CA SER A 158 1.40 -4.33 11.65
C SER A 158 2.56 -4.39 12.65
N GLN A 159 2.27 -4.28 13.95
CA GLN A 159 3.26 -4.44 15.02
C GLN A 159 3.84 -5.85 15.08
N PHE A 160 3.02 -6.89 14.92
CA PHE A 160 3.48 -8.28 14.88
C PHE A 160 4.49 -8.50 13.74
N PHE A 161 4.19 -8.02 12.54
CA PHE A 161 5.10 -8.12 11.41
C PHE A 161 6.36 -7.29 11.62
N ALA A 162 6.24 -6.09 12.20
CA ALA A 162 7.39 -5.22 12.52
C ALA A 162 8.39 -5.87 13.50
N GLN A 163 7.95 -6.81 14.34
CA GLN A 163 8.80 -7.55 15.27
C GLN A 163 9.46 -8.78 14.65
N GLN A 164 9.10 -9.16 13.41
CA GLN A 164 9.70 -10.32 12.75
C GLN A 164 11.14 -10.02 12.36
N LYS A 165 12.03 -10.97 12.70
CA LYS A 165 13.43 -10.90 12.25
C LYS A 165 13.50 -11.23 10.77
N PRO A 166 14.28 -10.47 9.98
CA PRO A 166 14.51 -10.80 8.58
C PRO A 166 15.14 -12.19 8.47
N ASN A 167 14.67 -12.98 7.51
CA ASN A 167 15.26 -14.25 7.11
C ASN A 167 15.66 -14.25 5.63
N MET A 168 15.42 -13.16 4.92
CA MET A 168 15.90 -12.90 3.57
C MET A 168 16.43 -11.47 3.51
N VAL A 169 17.50 -11.27 2.74
CA VAL A 169 18.09 -9.94 2.59
C VAL A 169 18.47 -9.66 1.15
N ILE A 170 17.98 -8.55 0.60
CA ILE A 170 18.37 -8.02 -0.71
C ILE A 170 19.44 -6.94 -0.51
N ARG A 171 20.62 -7.14 -1.07
CA ARG A 171 21.72 -6.18 -1.01
C ARG A 171 21.58 -5.13 -2.10
N ASP A 172 22.37 -4.07 -1.94
CA ASP A 172 22.59 -3.11 -3.01
C ASP A 172 23.01 -3.84 -4.30
N GLY A 173 22.50 -3.36 -5.44
CA GLY A 173 22.61 -4.03 -6.73
C GLY A 173 21.65 -5.20 -6.95
N GLY A 174 20.83 -5.58 -5.96
CA GLY A 174 19.81 -6.62 -6.10
C GLY A 174 20.26 -8.05 -5.78
N PHE A 175 21.36 -8.24 -5.04
CA PHE A 175 21.79 -9.59 -4.65
C PHE A 175 20.92 -10.12 -3.50
N LEU A 176 20.16 -11.17 -3.74
CA LEU A 176 19.38 -11.86 -2.72
C LEU A 176 20.25 -12.89 -1.98
N SER A 177 20.23 -12.81 -0.65
CA SER A 177 20.97 -13.70 0.25
C SER A 177 20.05 -14.31 1.29
N ASP A 178 20.35 -15.56 1.68
CA ASP A 178 19.68 -16.22 2.79
C ASP A 178 20.07 -15.50 4.10
N GLY A 179 19.06 -14.97 4.79
CA GLY A 179 19.17 -14.30 6.07
C GLY A 179 19.09 -15.26 7.26
N GLN A 180 19.12 -16.59 7.07
CA GLN A 180 19.07 -17.57 8.16
C GLN A 180 20.12 -17.35 9.26
N PHE A 181 21.28 -16.77 8.92
CA PHE A 181 22.32 -16.40 9.89
C PHE A 181 21.89 -15.30 10.89
N LEU A 182 20.75 -14.64 10.65
CA LEU A 182 20.18 -13.60 11.51
C LEU A 182 19.37 -14.18 12.67
N GLY A 183 19.31 -15.52 12.80
CA GLY A 183 18.67 -16.21 13.90
C GLY A 183 17.15 -16.05 13.90
N SER A 184 16.55 -15.89 12.72
CA SER A 184 15.10 -15.95 12.55
C SER A 184 14.66 -17.41 12.66
N SER A 185 13.69 -17.66 13.54
CA SER A 185 13.02 -18.96 13.64
C SER A 185 11.73 -19.01 12.82
N ASN A 186 11.43 -17.95 12.06
CA ASN A 186 10.20 -17.86 11.28
C ASN A 186 10.29 -18.79 10.06
N GLN A 187 9.40 -19.78 10.04
CA GLN A 187 9.28 -20.75 8.94
C GLN A 187 8.02 -20.53 8.09
N ASP A 188 7.17 -19.57 8.47
CA ASP A 188 5.89 -19.32 7.82
C ASP A 188 6.02 -18.29 6.69
N TYR A 189 7.00 -17.39 6.77
CA TYR A 189 7.15 -16.26 5.85
C TYR A 189 8.59 -16.04 5.39
N TYR A 190 8.74 -15.41 4.23
CA TYR A 190 9.98 -14.74 3.82
C TYR A 190 9.92 -13.27 4.23
N VAL A 191 10.71 -12.90 5.24
CA VAL A 191 10.71 -11.56 5.81
C VAL A 191 11.92 -10.79 5.32
N TYR A 192 11.66 -9.72 4.59
CA TYR A 192 12.60 -8.73 4.12
C TYR A 192 12.37 -7.46 4.94
N THR A 193 13.30 -7.15 5.85
CA THR A 193 13.22 -5.94 6.66
C THR A 193 14.19 -4.90 6.11
N PHE A 194 13.69 -3.70 5.83
CA PHE A 194 14.49 -2.55 5.44
C PHE A 194 14.93 -1.78 6.68
N ASN A 195 15.90 -0.88 6.53
CA ASN A 195 16.22 0.03 7.63
C ASN A 195 15.24 1.19 7.71
N LYS A 196 15.34 1.99 8.78
CA LYS A 196 14.49 3.13 9.07
C LYS A 196 14.55 4.13 7.92
N CYS A 197 13.41 4.28 7.25
CA CYS A 197 13.22 5.12 6.09
C CYS A 197 12.75 6.53 6.47
N THR A 198 13.13 7.47 5.61
CA THR A 198 12.74 8.87 5.52
C THR A 198 12.59 9.21 4.04
N VAL A 199 12.19 10.46 3.70
CA VAL A 199 11.74 10.90 2.37
C VAL A 199 12.31 10.07 1.21
N ASP A 200 13.63 10.10 1.00
CA ASP A 200 14.28 9.37 -0.09
C ASP A 200 15.48 8.51 0.38
N THR A 201 15.58 8.20 1.68
CA THR A 201 16.70 7.41 2.21
C THR A 201 16.27 6.53 3.36
N CYS A 202 16.89 5.36 3.49
CA CYS A 202 16.84 4.59 4.72
C CYS A 202 18.27 4.41 5.24
N VAL A 203 18.54 4.76 6.50
CA VAL A 203 19.91 4.77 7.04
C VAL A 203 20.39 3.33 7.14
N MET A 204 21.43 2.91 6.42
CA MET A 204 21.93 1.52 6.43
C MET A 204 23.24 1.40 7.23
N PRO A 205 23.28 0.94 8.49
CA PRO A 205 24.53 0.64 9.18
C PRO A 205 25.00 -0.80 8.96
N ASP A 206 24.10 -1.74 8.66
CA ASP A 206 24.40 -3.16 8.85
C ASP A 206 23.95 -4.06 7.69
N TYR A 207 24.72 -5.12 7.47
CA TYR A 207 24.41 -6.25 6.59
C TYR A 207 23.20 -7.08 7.08
N LEU A 208 22.38 -6.58 8.01
CA LEU A 208 21.21 -7.29 8.53
C LEU A 208 19.93 -6.92 7.79
N TYR A 209 19.92 -5.81 7.04
CA TYR A 209 18.72 -5.24 6.41
C TYR A 209 18.82 -5.23 4.88
N SER A 210 17.66 -5.25 4.23
CA SER A 210 17.55 -5.09 2.77
C SER A 210 17.78 -3.65 2.35
N SER A 211 18.41 -3.47 1.19
CA SER A 211 18.59 -2.18 0.52
C SER A 211 17.26 -1.73 -0.09
N PRO A 212 16.74 -0.55 0.27
CA PRO A 212 15.52 -0.01 -0.28
C PRO A 212 15.74 0.79 -1.56
N GLU A 213 17.00 1.17 -1.87
CA GLU A 213 17.30 2.08 -2.98
C GLU A 213 16.65 1.61 -4.28
N GLN A 214 16.98 0.41 -4.75
CA GLN A 214 16.47 -0.03 -6.05
C GLN A 214 14.97 -0.40 -6.02
N ILE A 215 14.48 -0.89 -4.88
CA ILE A 215 13.12 -1.42 -4.75
C ILE A 215 12.10 -0.30 -4.59
N PHE A 216 12.40 0.75 -3.81
CA PHE A 216 11.46 1.83 -3.50
C PHE A 216 11.83 3.19 -4.11
N TYR A 217 13.11 3.47 -4.38
CA TYR A 217 13.57 4.79 -4.78
C TYR A 217 14.20 4.84 -6.19
N GLY A 218 13.54 5.51 -7.13
CA GLY A 218 14.18 6.03 -8.36
C GLY A 218 14.78 4.99 -9.33
N GLY A 219 14.31 3.73 -9.30
CA GLY A 219 14.90 2.64 -10.09
C GLY A 219 13.98 1.98 -11.13
N ASN A 220 14.60 1.23 -12.05
CA ASN A 220 13.98 0.16 -12.82
C ASN A 220 14.24 -1.18 -12.11
N TRP A 221 13.63 -1.39 -10.95
CA TRP A 221 13.74 -2.67 -10.26
C TRP A 221 13.23 -3.79 -11.19
N THR A 222 14.03 -4.84 -11.35
CA THR A 222 13.69 -6.01 -12.18
C THR A 222 13.65 -7.30 -11.35
N GLY A 223 13.64 -7.19 -10.02
CA GLY A 223 13.86 -8.32 -9.14
C GLY A 223 15.35 -8.60 -8.86
N PRO A 224 15.65 -9.54 -7.96
CA PRO A 224 17.01 -9.89 -7.63
C PRO A 224 17.73 -10.52 -8.82
N TYR A 225 19.01 -10.21 -8.99
CA TYR A 225 19.74 -10.59 -10.21
C TYR A 225 20.37 -11.99 -10.15
N ASN A 226 20.61 -12.51 -8.95
CA ASN A 226 21.37 -13.76 -8.76
C ASN A 226 20.48 -14.98 -8.68
N ILE A 227 19.32 -14.86 -8.03
CA ILE A 227 18.28 -15.90 -7.94
C ILE A 227 16.90 -15.25 -7.86
N ASP A 228 15.87 -15.96 -8.31
CA ASP A 228 14.49 -15.52 -8.16
C ASP A 228 14.08 -15.45 -6.68
N TYR A 229 13.04 -14.68 -6.39
CA TYR A 229 12.38 -14.73 -5.09
C TYR A 229 11.85 -16.15 -4.81
N PRO A 230 11.95 -16.63 -3.57
CA PRO A 230 11.26 -17.86 -3.19
C PRO A 230 9.75 -17.62 -3.13
N LYS A 231 8.96 -18.52 -3.72
CA LYS A 231 7.50 -18.35 -3.92
C LYS A 231 6.64 -19.38 -3.19
N ASP A 232 7.24 -20.27 -2.40
CA ASP A 232 6.53 -21.31 -1.65
C ASP A 232 5.83 -20.80 -0.39
N LYS A 233 6.10 -19.54 0.02
CA LYS A 233 5.53 -18.89 1.20
C LYS A 233 5.26 -17.43 0.94
N PRO A 234 4.39 -16.79 1.74
CA PRO A 234 4.20 -15.36 1.66
C PRO A 234 5.49 -14.56 1.90
N ILE A 235 5.63 -13.47 1.17
CA ILE A 235 6.73 -12.52 1.24
C ILE A 235 6.24 -11.29 2.00
N ILE A 236 6.99 -10.89 3.04
CA ILE A 236 6.70 -9.74 3.87
C ILE A 236 7.81 -8.71 3.67
N PHE A 237 7.47 -7.56 3.10
CA PHE A 237 8.31 -6.37 3.07
C PHE A 237 7.99 -5.49 4.28
N ASN A 238 8.87 -5.51 5.29
CA ASN A 238 8.77 -4.66 6.47
C ASN A 238 9.52 -3.34 6.24
N VAL A 239 8.76 -2.25 6.12
CA VAL A 239 9.26 -0.90 5.83
C VAL A 239 9.06 -0.01 7.06
N PRO A 240 10.04 0.05 7.98
CA PRO A 240 10.00 1.00 9.08
C PRO A 240 10.25 2.41 8.58
N VAL A 241 9.41 3.37 8.95
CA VAL A 241 9.49 4.78 8.56
C VAL A 241 9.54 5.63 9.81
N LEU A 242 10.43 6.62 9.89
CA LEU A 242 10.46 7.49 11.07
C LEU A 242 9.10 8.19 11.27
N SER A 243 8.59 8.18 12.49
CA SER A 243 7.33 8.86 12.82
C SER A 243 7.37 10.34 12.44
N ASN A 244 6.24 10.84 11.94
CA ASN A 244 6.04 12.20 11.44
C ASN A 244 6.94 12.56 10.26
N THR A 245 7.32 11.55 9.47
CA THR A 245 8.07 11.75 8.22
C THR A 245 7.31 11.18 7.02
N ILE A 246 7.92 11.37 5.85
CA ILE A 246 7.40 10.93 4.57
C ILE A 246 8.19 9.70 4.12
N PHE A 247 7.50 8.72 3.58
CA PHE A 247 8.05 7.63 2.78
C PHE A 247 7.61 7.81 1.33
N ASN A 248 8.57 8.06 0.43
CA ASN A 248 8.31 8.28 -0.99
C ASN A 248 8.64 7.04 -1.81
N MET A 249 7.63 6.26 -2.19
CA MET A 249 7.82 5.13 -3.10
C MET A 249 7.73 5.64 -4.55
N SER A 250 8.87 5.75 -5.21
CA SER A 250 9.00 6.33 -6.56
C SER A 250 9.45 5.32 -7.62
N THR A 251 9.83 4.11 -7.22
CA THR A 251 10.13 3.02 -8.18
C THR A 251 8.89 2.67 -9.00
N ALA A 252 9.10 2.40 -10.30
CA ALA A 252 8.00 2.07 -11.21
C ALA A 252 7.32 0.74 -10.85
N ASN A 253 8.11 -0.30 -10.51
CA ASN A 253 7.63 -1.64 -10.19
C ASN A 253 8.38 -2.21 -8.97
N PRO A 254 7.99 -1.86 -7.72
CA PRO A 254 8.63 -2.40 -6.52
C PRO A 254 8.45 -3.93 -6.38
N ALA A 255 7.51 -4.51 -7.13
CA ALA A 255 7.16 -5.92 -7.08
C ALA A 255 7.77 -6.75 -8.23
N ALA A 256 8.69 -6.19 -9.01
CA ALA A 256 9.30 -6.92 -10.12
C ALA A 256 9.93 -8.25 -9.66
N GLY A 257 9.65 -9.34 -10.38
CA GLY A 257 10.10 -10.70 -10.04
C GLY A 257 9.21 -11.43 -9.01
N LEU A 258 8.15 -10.78 -8.54
CA LEU A 258 7.18 -11.34 -7.59
C LEU A 258 5.86 -11.73 -8.27
N GLU A 259 5.86 -11.95 -9.57
CA GLU A 259 4.68 -12.44 -10.29
C GLU A 259 4.23 -13.77 -9.66
N ASP A 260 2.94 -13.91 -9.38
CA ASP A 260 2.32 -15.05 -8.69
C ASP A 260 2.76 -15.27 -7.22
N ALA A 261 3.52 -14.33 -6.64
CA ALA A 261 3.86 -14.39 -5.22
C ALA A 261 2.76 -13.73 -4.38
N ASP A 262 2.62 -14.22 -3.15
CA ASP A 262 1.76 -13.60 -2.15
C ASP A 262 2.56 -12.61 -1.31
N ILE A 263 2.31 -11.32 -1.48
CA ILE A 263 3.17 -10.24 -0.99
C ILE A 263 2.39 -9.39 0.02
N LEU A 264 3.02 -9.06 1.14
CA LEU A 264 2.56 -8.04 2.08
C LEU A 264 3.59 -6.93 2.22
N TYR A 265 3.16 -5.69 2.01
CA TYR A 265 3.91 -4.49 2.37
C TYR A 265 3.42 -4.00 3.73
N ASN A 266 4.23 -4.18 4.77
CA ASN A 266 3.97 -3.63 6.09
C ASN A 266 4.73 -2.31 6.23
N VAL A 267 4.05 -1.17 6.06
CA VAL A 267 4.65 0.16 6.17
C VAL A 267 4.23 0.78 7.49
N TYR A 268 5.18 1.02 8.38
CA TYR A 268 4.86 1.35 9.78
C TYR A 268 5.78 2.40 10.39
N PRO A 269 5.26 3.22 11.33
CA PRO A 269 6.02 4.22 12.04
C PRO A 269 7.00 3.58 13.05
N VAL A 270 8.18 4.17 13.16
CA VAL A 270 9.16 3.87 14.21
C VAL A 270 9.73 5.14 14.83
N GLN A 271 10.12 5.05 16.09
CA GLN A 271 10.87 6.10 16.78
C GLN A 271 12.30 6.21 16.21
N SER A 272 13.03 7.25 16.59
CA SER A 272 14.44 7.42 16.22
C SER A 272 15.32 6.23 16.64
N THR A 273 14.93 5.52 17.70
CA THR A 273 15.54 4.28 18.19
C THR A 273 15.31 3.07 17.28
N GLY A 274 14.35 3.13 16.36
CA GLY A 274 13.90 2.00 15.52
C GLY A 274 12.83 1.12 16.13
N VAL A 275 12.37 1.44 17.34
CA VAL A 275 11.24 0.78 17.98
C VAL A 275 9.94 1.20 17.30
N TYR A 276 9.05 0.24 17.05
CA TYR A 276 7.69 0.49 16.55
C TYR A 276 6.98 1.57 17.38
N ASP A 277 6.43 2.58 16.71
CA ASP A 277 5.73 3.68 17.36
C ASP A 277 4.22 3.51 17.24
N ALA A 278 3.58 3.00 18.28
CA ALA A 278 2.13 2.72 18.27
C ALA A 278 1.27 3.99 18.08
N ASN A 279 1.80 5.17 18.38
CA ASN A 279 1.12 6.46 18.19
C ASN A 279 1.74 7.26 17.04
N GLY A 280 2.68 6.68 16.31
CA GLY A 280 3.34 7.34 15.21
C GLY A 280 2.42 7.43 13.99
N HIS A 281 2.64 8.47 13.19
CA HIS A 281 1.97 8.67 11.92
C HIS A 281 2.99 8.88 10.82
N ILE A 282 2.68 8.46 9.60
CA ILE A 282 3.55 8.66 8.45
C ILE A 282 2.73 9.14 7.26
N ILE A 283 3.39 9.81 6.33
CA ILE A 283 2.83 10.05 5.00
C ILE A 283 3.50 9.07 4.05
N TRP A 284 2.72 8.29 3.33
CA TRP A 284 3.22 7.47 2.25
C TRP A 284 2.84 8.12 0.92
N LEU A 285 3.84 8.65 0.23
CA LEU A 285 3.69 9.12 -1.14
C LEU A 285 3.91 7.94 -2.09
N CYS A 286 2.84 7.51 -2.76
CA CYS A 286 2.89 6.57 -3.85
C CYS A 286 3.09 7.36 -5.15
N ASN A 287 4.35 7.48 -5.57
CA ASN A 287 4.76 8.17 -6.78
C ASN A 287 5.29 7.19 -7.84
N SER A 288 4.74 5.98 -7.88
CA SER A 288 5.03 5.01 -8.93
C SER A 288 4.37 5.43 -10.25
N THR A 289 4.86 4.87 -11.35
CA THR A 289 4.23 5.01 -12.68
C THR A 289 3.49 3.74 -13.12
N GLN A 290 3.54 2.68 -12.32
CA GLN A 290 2.78 1.45 -12.52
C GLN A 290 2.02 1.12 -11.25
N PHE A 291 1.03 0.24 -11.37
CA PHE A 291 0.33 -0.25 -10.21
C PHE A 291 1.20 -1.23 -9.42
N ILE A 292 1.14 -1.10 -8.10
CA ILE A 292 1.81 -1.95 -7.13
C ILE A 292 0.85 -3.09 -6.78
N ASN A 293 1.28 -4.33 -7.00
CA ASN A 293 0.58 -5.53 -6.53
C ASN A 293 1.10 -5.98 -5.17
N GLY A 294 0.27 -6.75 -4.46
CA GLY A 294 0.45 -7.19 -3.09
C GLY A 294 -0.53 -6.54 -2.12
N PHE A 295 -0.62 -7.09 -0.91
CA PHE A 295 -1.41 -6.53 0.17
C PHE A 295 -0.66 -5.37 0.85
N MET A 296 -1.25 -4.19 0.91
CA MET A 296 -0.67 -3.03 1.60
C MET A 296 -1.27 -2.87 3.00
N LEU A 297 -0.45 -3.05 4.02
CA LEU A 297 -0.79 -2.84 5.42
C LEU A 297 -0.06 -1.59 5.95
N ALA A 298 -0.78 -0.48 6.04
CA ALA A 298 -0.25 0.79 6.52
C ALA A 298 -1.25 1.54 7.42
N PRO A 299 -1.75 0.91 8.51
CA PRO A 299 -2.87 1.43 9.32
C PRO A 299 -2.61 2.77 10.00
N SER A 300 -1.34 3.22 10.08
CA SER A 300 -0.93 4.52 10.62
C SER A 300 -0.55 5.54 9.54
N ALA A 301 -0.68 5.19 8.26
CA ALA A 301 -0.24 6.02 7.15
C ALA A 301 -1.37 6.85 6.54
N TYR A 302 -1.09 8.11 6.26
CA TYR A 302 -1.80 8.87 5.26
C TYR A 302 -1.20 8.56 3.90
N VAL A 303 -1.92 7.77 3.10
CA VAL A 303 -1.50 7.40 1.75
C VAL A 303 -1.93 8.47 0.76
N ILE A 304 -0.99 8.94 -0.04
CA ILE A 304 -1.23 9.90 -1.12
C ILE A 304 -0.74 9.29 -2.42
N GLU A 305 -1.63 9.19 -3.39
CA GLU A 305 -1.41 8.55 -4.68
C GLU A 305 -1.51 9.59 -5.81
N ASN A 306 -0.68 9.43 -6.84
CA ASN A 306 -0.76 10.22 -8.07
C ASN A 306 -1.72 9.57 -9.09
N ASN A 307 -1.93 10.21 -10.24
CA ASN A 307 -2.79 9.66 -11.30
C ASN A 307 -2.10 8.72 -12.31
N LYS A 308 -0.84 8.32 -12.08
CA LYS A 308 -0.03 7.53 -13.03
C LYS A 308 0.13 6.08 -12.61
N GLY A 309 0.30 5.84 -11.31
CA GLY A 309 0.38 4.52 -10.71
C GLY A 309 -0.77 4.29 -9.74
N GLY A 310 -0.64 3.23 -8.93
CA GLY A 310 -1.57 3.00 -7.83
C GLY A 310 -1.46 1.64 -7.18
N PHE A 311 -2.53 1.15 -6.57
CA PHE A 311 -2.57 -0.15 -5.91
C PHE A 311 -3.51 -1.11 -6.66
N THR A 312 -3.05 -2.32 -7.02
CA THR A 312 -3.90 -3.31 -7.71
C THR A 312 -4.73 -4.17 -6.77
N ASP A 313 -4.33 -4.30 -5.51
CA ASP A 313 -4.92 -5.27 -4.57
C ASP A 313 -5.43 -4.54 -3.32
N ASN A 314 -5.32 -5.15 -2.14
CA ASN A 314 -5.84 -4.61 -0.89
C ASN A 314 -4.97 -3.48 -0.33
N LEU A 315 -5.60 -2.43 0.19
CA LEU A 315 -4.97 -1.35 0.93
C LEU A 315 -5.70 -1.09 2.24
N ILE A 316 -4.97 -1.22 3.35
CA ILE A 316 -5.41 -0.77 4.67
C ILE A 316 -4.58 0.45 5.07
N ALA A 317 -5.24 1.59 5.27
CA ALA A 317 -4.57 2.85 5.59
C ALA A 317 -5.30 3.69 6.65
N ALA A 318 -4.60 4.62 7.29
CA ALA A 318 -5.24 5.59 8.17
C ALA A 318 -6.12 6.55 7.37
N ARG A 319 -5.62 7.08 6.26
CA ARG A 319 -6.31 8.03 5.37
C ARG A 319 -5.84 7.83 3.95
N TYR A 320 -6.64 8.28 2.98
CA TYR A 320 -6.27 8.20 1.57
C TYR A 320 -6.63 9.47 0.79
N LEU A 321 -5.73 9.85 -0.10
CA LEU A 321 -5.89 10.95 -1.03
C LEU A 321 -5.34 10.57 -2.40
N SER A 322 -6.16 10.67 -3.44
CA SER A 322 -5.73 10.55 -4.83
C SER A 322 -5.74 11.92 -5.50
N VAL A 323 -4.62 12.33 -6.10
CA VAL A 323 -4.43 13.65 -6.73
C VAL A 323 -3.93 13.54 -8.17
N LEU A 324 -4.27 14.54 -8.99
CA LEU A 324 -3.84 14.60 -10.39
C LEU A 324 -2.33 14.80 -10.54
N ASP A 325 -1.74 15.66 -9.70
CA ASP A 325 -0.30 15.93 -9.72
C ASP A 325 0.23 16.16 -8.30
N LEU A 326 0.99 15.18 -7.83
CA LEU A 326 1.64 15.21 -6.54
C LEU A 326 2.62 16.39 -6.41
N ASN A 327 3.31 16.78 -7.49
CA ASN A 327 4.26 17.89 -7.46
C ASN A 327 3.56 19.23 -7.27
N THR A 328 2.38 19.39 -7.86
CA THR A 328 1.56 20.60 -7.68
C THR A 328 1.03 20.68 -6.25
N MET A 329 0.65 19.55 -5.64
CA MET A 329 0.24 19.50 -4.23
C MET A 329 1.40 19.83 -3.28
N ILE A 330 2.59 19.29 -3.50
CA ILE A 330 3.74 19.51 -2.61
C ILE A 330 4.28 20.94 -2.72
N ASN A 331 4.28 21.54 -3.91
CA ASN A 331 4.85 22.87 -4.17
C ASN A 331 3.84 24.02 -4.11
N GLY A 332 2.54 23.71 -4.04
CA GLY A 332 1.46 24.70 -3.96
C GLY A 332 1.05 25.01 -2.53
N SER A 333 0.18 26.02 -2.37
CA SER A 333 -0.62 26.19 -1.15
C SER A 333 -1.67 25.08 -1.09
N SER A 334 -1.24 23.87 -0.75
CA SER A 334 -2.09 22.70 -0.66
C SER A 334 -3.25 22.96 0.31
N THR A 335 -4.45 22.53 -0.06
CA THR A 335 -5.61 22.47 0.85
C THR A 335 -5.48 21.38 1.92
N TYR A 336 -4.38 20.61 1.92
CA TYR A 336 -4.09 19.53 2.85
C TYR A 336 -2.93 19.94 3.78
N PRO A 337 -3.22 20.61 4.92
CA PRO A 337 -2.20 21.18 5.81
C PRO A 337 -1.24 20.14 6.40
N ASP A 338 -1.70 18.89 6.55
CA ASP A 338 -0.90 17.78 7.08
C ASP A 338 0.33 17.46 6.20
N VAL A 339 0.19 17.64 4.88
CA VAL A 339 1.28 17.41 3.91
C VAL A 339 2.31 18.54 3.95
N VAL A 340 1.84 19.78 4.12
CA VAL A 340 2.69 20.97 4.17
C VAL A 340 3.55 20.98 5.45
N ASN A 341 2.97 20.58 6.58
CA ASN A 341 3.69 20.53 7.86
C ASN A 341 4.79 19.46 7.90
N ALA A 342 4.56 18.30 7.28
CA ALA A 342 5.56 17.23 7.19
C ALA A 342 6.77 17.59 6.30
N ASN A 343 6.58 18.50 5.33
CA ASN A 343 7.66 18.99 4.45
C ASN A 343 8.50 20.10 5.09
N HIS A 344 7.94 20.82 6.08
CA HIS A 344 8.68 21.84 6.84
C HIS A 344 9.65 21.24 7.87
N THR A 345 9.39 20.04 8.39
CA THR A 345 10.34 19.32 9.27
C THR A 345 11.55 18.76 8.54
N THR A 346 11.46 18.52 7.22
CA THR A 346 12.56 17.98 6.39
C THR A 346 13.41 19.07 5.73
N THR A 347 12.87 20.27 5.50
CA THR A 347 13.63 21.42 4.96
C THR A 347 14.54 22.10 6.00
N GLY A 348 14.50 21.68 7.26
CA GLY A 348 15.36 22.19 8.35
C GLY A 348 16.87 21.92 8.19
N ASN A 349 17.33 21.24 7.13
CA ASN A 349 18.75 20.93 6.91
C ASN A 349 19.29 21.24 5.51
N ILE A 350 18.59 22.04 4.70
CA ILE A 350 19.22 22.70 3.54
C ILE A 350 19.46 24.16 3.89
N THR A 351 20.29 24.41 4.93
CA THR A 351 20.89 25.72 5.09
C THR A 351 21.98 25.88 4.06
N ASN A 352 21.76 26.80 3.10
CA ASN A 352 22.86 27.63 2.62
C ASN A 352 23.65 28.10 3.83
N ILE A 353 24.93 27.76 3.86
CA ILE A 353 25.91 28.30 4.78
C ILE A 353 25.93 29.81 4.56
N ASN A 354 25.28 30.55 5.45
CA ASN A 354 25.73 31.85 5.94
C ASN A 354 24.79 32.38 7.05
N GLY A 355 25.27 32.28 8.28
CA GLY A 355 25.11 33.34 9.27
C GLY A 355 23.80 33.41 10.07
N THR A 356 23.97 33.23 11.38
CA THR A 356 23.15 33.70 12.51
C THR A 356 21.93 32.88 12.94
N SER A 357 22.06 32.38 14.17
CA SER A 357 21.12 31.58 14.95
C SER A 357 19.88 32.38 15.38
N ALA A 358 18.71 31.75 15.33
CA ALA A 358 17.58 32.11 16.18
C ALA A 358 16.89 30.83 16.68
N ASP A 359 16.72 30.77 18.00
CA ASP A 359 15.99 29.72 18.74
C ASP A 359 14.54 29.61 18.26
N ILE A 360 14.05 28.38 18.08
CA ILE A 360 12.63 28.09 17.86
C ILE A 360 12.07 27.38 19.09
N THR A 361 11.13 28.06 19.75
CA THR A 361 10.34 27.57 20.88
C THR A 361 9.25 26.63 20.37
N VAL A 362 9.22 25.39 20.86
CA VAL A 362 8.17 24.41 20.56
C VAL A 362 6.92 24.73 21.40
N LEU A 363 5.80 25.03 20.74
CA LEU A 363 4.49 25.15 21.38
C LEU A 363 3.94 23.76 21.71
N ASN A 364 3.76 23.52 23.01
CA ASN A 364 3.17 22.32 23.58
C ASN A 364 1.63 22.42 23.51
N PRO A 365 0.88 21.45 22.97
CA PRO A 365 -0.57 21.47 23.08
C PRO A 365 -0.97 20.84 24.41
N GLN A 366 -1.12 21.66 25.45
CA GLN A 366 -1.88 21.28 26.64
C GLN A 366 -3.37 21.52 26.41
N SER A 367 -4.14 20.43 26.57
CA SER A 367 -5.48 20.35 27.14
C SER A 367 -6.53 21.40 26.78
N ALA A 368 -7.60 20.95 26.13
CA ALA A 368 -8.93 21.53 26.31
C ALA A 368 -9.91 20.43 26.72
N ILE A 369 -10.74 20.82 27.68
CA ILE A 369 -11.66 20.08 28.56
C ILE A 369 -12.77 19.36 27.81
#